data_AF-A0A520HEP1-F1
#
_entry.id   AF-A0A520HEP1-F1
#
_cell.length_a   1.000
_cell.length_b   1.000
_cell.length_c   1.000
_cell.angle_alpha   90.00
_cell.angle_beta   90.00
_cell.angle_gamma   90.00
#
_symmetry.space_group_name_H-M   'P 1'
#
loop_
_entity.id
_entity.type
_entity.pdbx_description
1 polymer ?
#
loop_
_entity_poly.entity_id
_entity_poly.type
_entity_poly.pdbx_seq_one_letter_code
_entity_poly.pdbx_strand_id
1 'polypeptide(L)'
;GMVDRPNLMIKIPGTLAGAPAIAATIATGINVNVTLLFSLEAYQRVAEAYAMGLEERVRQGQPIDKIASVASFFVSRIDATIDKEIDARVEKGDAEAEALKAVRGKVAIANAKMAYQWYLDFLKSDRWQALAAKGAQPQRLLWASTGVKDPAYPDTLYIDTLIGKDTVNTMPPKTMDAFRDHGTAAETITADVDQAKHVLAEAERLGLDLNGVTGKLVQEGVASFVKAFDDLLGAIAKKQPAEA
;
A
#
# COMPACT_ATOMS: atom_id res chain seq x y z
N GLY A 1 -21.44 -15.10 10.25
CA GLY A 1 -20.25 -15.78 9.65
C GLY A 1 -19.37 -16.33 10.76
N MET A 2 -18.35 -17.16 10.50
CA MET A 2 -17.55 -17.81 11.58
C MET A 2 -17.00 -16.84 12.66
N VAL A 3 -16.60 -15.62 12.29
CA VAL A 3 -16.10 -14.61 13.25
C VAL A 3 -17.22 -13.75 13.84
N ASP A 4 -18.29 -13.53 13.06
CA ASP A 4 -19.49 -12.77 13.42
C ASP A 4 -19.22 -11.41 14.09
N ARG A 5 -18.35 -10.60 13.47
CA ARG A 5 -18.04 -9.24 13.93
C ARG A 5 -18.12 -8.24 12.76
N PRO A 6 -18.92 -7.15 12.88
CA PRO A 6 -19.15 -6.22 11.78
C PRO A 6 -17.93 -5.35 11.43
N ASN A 7 -16.94 -5.27 12.32
CA ASN A 7 -15.71 -4.49 12.14
C ASN A 7 -14.53 -5.32 11.59
N LEU A 8 -14.72 -6.62 11.32
CA LEU A 8 -13.70 -7.46 10.70
C LEU A 8 -13.46 -7.01 9.26
N MET A 9 -12.19 -7.06 8.82
CA MET A 9 -11.81 -6.99 7.41
C MET A 9 -11.11 -8.28 6.99
N ILE A 10 -11.49 -8.82 5.83
CA ILE A 10 -10.77 -9.95 5.21
C ILE A 10 -9.59 -9.39 4.41
N LYS A 11 -8.40 -9.93 4.65
CA LYS A 11 -7.18 -9.47 4.00
C LYS A 11 -6.93 -10.25 2.71
N ILE A 12 -6.96 -9.58 1.55
CA ILE A 12 -6.79 -10.20 0.23
C ILE A 12 -5.62 -9.50 -0.50
N PRO A 13 -4.63 -10.23 -1.04
CA PRO A 13 -3.60 -9.63 -1.87
C PRO A 13 -4.15 -8.97 -3.14
N GLY A 14 -3.70 -7.75 -3.45
CA GLY A 14 -4.07 -6.98 -4.64
C GLY A 14 -3.37 -7.43 -5.93
N THR A 15 -3.18 -8.73 -6.10
CA THR A 15 -2.59 -9.32 -7.31
C THR A 15 -3.59 -9.29 -8.47
N LEU A 16 -3.15 -9.63 -9.69
CA LEU A 16 -4.05 -9.78 -10.84
C LEU A 16 -5.20 -10.76 -10.56
N ALA A 17 -4.90 -11.91 -9.94
CA ALA A 17 -5.90 -12.88 -9.53
C ALA A 17 -6.71 -12.43 -8.29
N GLY A 18 -6.14 -11.59 -7.44
CA GLY A 18 -6.80 -11.05 -6.26
C GLY A 18 -7.87 -10.00 -6.57
N ALA A 19 -7.69 -9.19 -7.62
CA ALA A 19 -8.64 -8.16 -8.02
C ALA A 19 -10.09 -8.68 -8.23
N PRO A 20 -10.35 -9.73 -9.03
CA PRO A 20 -11.71 -10.28 -9.16
C PRO A 20 -12.24 -10.86 -7.83
N ALA A 21 -11.38 -11.46 -7.00
CA ALA A 21 -11.78 -11.96 -5.68
C ALA A 21 -12.18 -10.83 -4.73
N ILE A 22 -11.49 -9.69 -4.78
CA ILE A 22 -11.85 -8.47 -4.02
C ILE A 22 -13.22 -7.98 -4.45
N ALA A 23 -13.45 -7.79 -5.75
CA ALA A 23 -14.75 -7.32 -6.27
C ALA A 23 -15.90 -8.24 -5.84
N ALA A 24 -15.73 -9.56 -6.01
CA ALA A 24 -16.72 -10.55 -5.58
C ALA A 24 -16.97 -10.51 -4.07
N THR A 25 -15.91 -10.39 -3.26
CA THR A 25 -16.03 -10.31 -1.79
C THR A 25 -16.79 -9.05 -1.36
N ILE A 26 -16.46 -7.90 -1.94
CA ILE A 26 -17.16 -6.63 -1.69
C ILE A 26 -18.64 -6.72 -2.09
N ALA A 27 -18.95 -7.36 -3.23
CA ALA A 27 -20.33 -7.54 -3.67
C ALA A 27 -21.18 -8.31 -2.64
N THR A 28 -20.58 -9.25 -1.90
CA THR A 28 -21.26 -9.99 -0.81
C THR A 28 -21.43 -9.17 0.48
N GLY A 29 -20.91 -7.95 0.54
CA GLY A 29 -21.03 -7.05 1.70
C GLY A 29 -19.96 -7.24 2.77
N ILE A 30 -18.85 -7.88 2.42
CA ILE A 30 -17.72 -8.13 3.34
C ILE A 30 -16.70 -7.00 3.22
N ASN A 31 -16.25 -6.46 4.36
CA ASN A 31 -15.17 -5.48 4.39
C ASN A 31 -13.83 -6.11 3.99
N VAL A 32 -13.04 -5.43 3.16
CA VAL A 32 -11.77 -5.97 2.65
C VAL A 32 -10.61 -5.04 2.94
N ASN A 33 -9.54 -5.59 3.52
CA ASN A 33 -8.22 -4.96 3.55
C ASN A 33 -7.39 -5.54 2.38
N VAL A 34 -7.16 -4.75 1.35
CA VAL A 34 -6.32 -5.18 0.23
C VAL A 34 -4.86 -4.99 0.59
N THR A 35 -3.99 -5.95 0.29
CA THR A 35 -2.57 -5.94 0.70
C THR A 35 -1.61 -6.20 -0.46
N LEU A 36 -0.30 -5.97 -0.23
CA LEU A 36 0.76 -6.16 -1.21
C LEU A 36 0.61 -5.26 -2.44
N LEU A 37 0.21 -4.00 -2.23
CA LEU A 37 0.23 -2.97 -3.27
C LEU A 37 1.57 -2.23 -3.19
N PHE A 38 2.31 -2.22 -4.29
CA PHE A 38 3.62 -1.56 -4.38
C PHE A 38 3.69 -0.53 -5.51
N SER A 39 2.75 -0.55 -6.46
CA SER A 39 2.74 0.34 -7.60
C SER A 39 1.39 1.06 -7.75
N LEU A 40 1.41 2.19 -8.44
CA LEU A 40 0.20 2.95 -8.77
C LEU A 40 -0.78 2.08 -9.58
N GLU A 41 -0.32 1.34 -10.57
CA GLU A 41 -1.15 0.49 -11.43
C GLU A 41 -1.82 -0.63 -10.63
N ALA A 42 -1.11 -1.21 -9.65
CA ALA A 42 -1.70 -2.19 -8.75
C ALA A 42 -2.79 -1.58 -7.87
N TYR A 43 -2.58 -0.36 -7.37
CA TYR A 43 -3.60 0.36 -6.61
C TYR A 43 -4.82 0.70 -7.48
N GLN A 44 -4.62 1.26 -8.67
CA GLN A 44 -5.70 1.59 -9.62
C GLN A 44 -6.60 0.38 -9.87
N ARG A 45 -6.01 -0.77 -10.20
CA ARG A 45 -6.75 -2.02 -10.40
C ARG A 45 -7.62 -2.42 -9.20
N VAL A 46 -7.14 -2.16 -7.99
CA VAL A 46 -7.84 -2.53 -6.76
C VAL A 46 -8.95 -1.54 -6.42
N ALA A 47 -8.74 -0.25 -6.63
CA ALA A 47 -9.79 0.77 -6.49
C ALA A 47 -10.92 0.53 -7.50
N GLU A 48 -10.57 0.16 -8.73
CA GLU A 48 -11.50 -0.28 -9.77
C GLU A 48 -12.30 -1.51 -9.33
N ALA A 49 -11.63 -2.54 -8.81
CA ALA A 49 -12.28 -3.75 -8.29
C ALA A 49 -13.23 -3.45 -7.12
N TYR A 50 -12.87 -2.51 -6.24
CA TYR A 50 -13.73 -2.07 -5.16
C TYR A 50 -15.01 -1.42 -5.68
N ALA A 51 -14.90 -0.47 -6.62
CA ALA A 51 -16.06 0.16 -7.24
C ALA A 51 -16.94 -0.87 -7.95
N MET A 52 -16.35 -1.81 -8.71
CA MET A 52 -17.11 -2.89 -9.36
C MET A 52 -17.91 -3.75 -8.38
N GLY A 53 -17.31 -4.09 -7.23
CA GLY A 53 -18.00 -4.85 -6.18
C GLY A 53 -19.19 -4.10 -5.58
N LEU A 54 -19.04 -2.79 -5.33
CA LEU A 54 -20.13 -1.94 -4.86
C LEU A 54 -21.25 -1.82 -5.90
N GLU A 55 -20.89 -1.63 -7.18
CA GLU A 55 -21.84 -1.54 -8.30
C GLU A 55 -22.66 -2.82 -8.48
N GLU A 56 -22.01 -3.99 -8.41
CA GLU A 56 -22.70 -5.28 -8.43
C GLU A 56 -23.70 -5.40 -7.27
N ARG A 57 -23.28 -5.02 -6.06
CA ARG A 57 -24.16 -5.05 -4.89
C ARG A 57 -25.37 -4.12 -5.03
N VAL A 58 -25.16 -2.93 -5.57
CA VAL A 58 -26.23 -1.99 -5.90
C VAL A 58 -27.19 -2.58 -6.93
N ARG A 59 -26.69 -3.27 -7.97
CA ARG A 59 -27.53 -3.97 -8.95
C ARG A 59 -28.37 -5.08 -8.33
N GLN A 60 -27.90 -5.70 -7.25
CA GLN A 60 -28.65 -6.68 -6.47
C GLN A 60 -29.67 -6.04 -5.50
N GLY A 61 -29.80 -4.71 -5.48
CA GLY A 61 -30.70 -4.00 -4.57
C GLY A 61 -30.26 -4.03 -3.10
N GLN A 62 -28.98 -4.30 -2.83
CA GLN A 62 -28.44 -4.44 -1.48
C GLN A 62 -27.72 -3.15 -1.03
N PRO A 63 -27.74 -2.82 0.28
CA PRO A 63 -27.10 -1.61 0.80
C PRO A 63 -25.57 -1.70 0.76
N ILE A 64 -24.92 -0.56 0.55
CA ILE A 64 -23.46 -0.41 0.47
C ILE A 64 -22.86 0.51 1.54
N ASP A 65 -23.70 1.10 2.39
CA ASP A 65 -23.35 2.14 3.37
C ASP A 65 -22.49 1.65 4.54
N LYS A 66 -22.44 0.33 4.73
CA LYS A 66 -21.67 -0.33 5.81
C LYS A 66 -20.44 -1.08 5.32
N ILE A 67 -20.09 -0.96 4.04
CA ILE A 67 -18.91 -1.62 3.48
C ILE A 67 -17.72 -0.69 3.60
N ALA A 68 -16.72 -1.12 4.37
CA ALA A 68 -15.46 -0.45 4.52
C ALA A 68 -14.35 -1.22 3.78
N SER A 69 -13.44 -0.49 3.15
CA SER A 69 -12.24 -1.08 2.56
C SER A 69 -11.02 -0.17 2.75
N VAL A 70 -9.84 -0.80 2.82
CA VAL A 70 -8.55 -0.11 2.80
C VAL A 70 -7.64 -0.75 1.76
N ALA A 71 -6.82 0.06 1.10
CA ALA A 71 -5.82 -0.36 0.13
C ALA A 71 -4.41 -0.21 0.73
N SER A 72 -3.83 -1.30 1.25
CA SER A 72 -2.53 -1.31 1.92
C SER A 72 -1.37 -1.18 0.92
N PHE A 73 -0.90 0.04 0.75
CA PHE A 73 0.20 0.48 -0.11
C PHE A 73 1.52 0.47 0.66
N PHE A 74 2.46 -0.36 0.22
CA PHE A 74 3.73 -0.61 0.90
C PHE A 74 4.78 0.41 0.49
N VAL A 75 5.46 1.00 1.49
CA VAL A 75 6.37 2.12 1.27
C VAL A 75 7.83 1.68 1.39
N SER A 76 8.33 1.40 2.60
CA SER A 76 9.77 1.30 2.87
C SER A 76 10.54 0.22 2.09
N ARG A 77 9.84 -0.79 1.56
CA ARG A 77 10.48 -1.89 0.82
C ARG A 77 10.98 -1.45 -0.55
N ILE A 78 10.35 -0.41 -1.11
CA ILE A 78 10.73 0.17 -2.40
C ILE A 78 12.07 0.88 -2.24
N ASP A 79 12.18 1.84 -1.31
CA ASP A 79 13.44 2.54 -1.06
C ASP A 79 14.54 1.58 -0.62
N ALA A 80 14.26 0.59 0.24
CA ALA A 80 15.26 -0.41 0.62
C ALA A 80 15.81 -1.26 -0.55
N THR A 81 15.13 -1.30 -1.70
CA THR A 81 15.58 -2.00 -2.90
C THR A 81 16.22 -1.04 -3.89
N ILE A 82 15.58 0.11 -4.15
CA ILE A 82 16.06 1.14 -5.07
C ILE A 82 17.35 1.78 -4.54
N ASP A 83 17.41 2.12 -3.25
CA ASP A 83 18.58 2.76 -2.65
C ASP A 83 19.81 1.85 -2.69
N LYS A 84 19.64 0.52 -2.64
CA LYS A 84 20.76 -0.42 -2.82
C LYS A 84 21.37 -0.37 -4.21
N GLU A 85 20.53 -0.21 -5.24
CA GLU A 85 21.00 -0.05 -6.62
C GLU A 85 21.69 1.30 -6.80
N ILE A 86 21.11 2.37 -6.23
CA ILE A 86 21.71 3.70 -6.19
C ILE A 86 23.11 3.63 -5.55
N ASP A 87 23.21 3.07 -4.34
CA ASP A 87 24.46 2.99 -3.58
C ASP A 87 25.52 2.20 -4.36
N ALA A 88 25.16 1.03 -4.90
CA ALA A 88 26.08 0.19 -5.67
C ALA A 88 26.58 0.87 -6.95
N ARG A 89 25.77 1.71 -7.60
CA ARG A 89 26.18 2.48 -8.79
C ARG A 89 27.09 3.65 -8.41
N VAL A 90 26.75 4.37 -7.35
CA VAL A 90 27.56 5.47 -6.82
C VAL A 90 28.95 4.96 -6.40
N GLU A 91 29.03 3.83 -5.70
CA GLU A 91 30.30 3.21 -5.30
C GLU A 91 31.18 2.80 -6.50
N LYS A 92 30.57 2.42 -7.62
CA LYS A 92 31.26 2.06 -8.87
C LYS A 92 31.68 3.27 -9.71
N GLY A 93 31.42 4.50 -9.25
CA GLY A 93 31.78 5.71 -9.97
C GLY A 93 30.90 6.00 -11.18
N ASP A 94 29.60 5.71 -11.09
CA ASP A 94 28.62 6.08 -12.11
C ASP A 94 28.71 7.58 -12.44
N ALA A 95 28.68 7.93 -13.73
CA ALA A 95 28.78 9.31 -14.19
C ALA A 95 27.63 10.19 -13.67
N GLU A 96 26.47 9.59 -13.37
CA GLU A 96 25.27 10.27 -12.88
C GLU A 96 25.14 10.20 -11.34
N ALA A 97 26.25 9.95 -10.61
CA ALA A 97 26.24 9.72 -9.15
C ALA A 97 25.51 10.81 -8.35
N GLU A 98 25.62 12.09 -8.72
CA GLU A 98 24.95 13.18 -8.01
C GLU A 98 23.42 13.16 -8.23
N ALA A 99 22.96 12.82 -9.44
CA ALA A 99 21.54 12.65 -9.73
C ALA A 99 20.96 11.42 -9.00
N LEU A 100 21.70 10.32 -8.96
CA LEU A 100 21.36 9.12 -8.19
C LEU A 100 21.19 9.42 -6.69
N LYS A 101 22.15 10.13 -6.09
CA LYS A 101 22.05 10.59 -4.69
C LYS A 101 20.85 11.51 -4.46
N ALA A 102 20.50 12.35 -5.44
CA ALA A 102 19.41 13.29 -5.31
C ALA A 102 18.02 12.62 -5.20
N VAL A 103 17.85 11.40 -5.73
CA VAL A 103 16.58 10.64 -5.67
C VAL A 103 16.56 9.54 -4.58
N ARG A 104 17.71 9.22 -3.98
CA ARG A 104 17.84 8.24 -2.88
C ARG A 104 16.88 8.56 -1.73
N GLY A 105 16.12 7.56 -1.26
CA GLY A 105 15.15 7.69 -0.16
C GLY A 105 13.89 8.49 -0.48
N LYS A 106 13.65 8.84 -1.75
CA LYS A 106 12.49 9.65 -2.18
C LYS A 106 11.50 8.90 -3.06
N VAL A 107 11.91 7.76 -3.65
CA VAL A 107 11.12 7.07 -4.68
C VAL A 107 9.84 6.47 -4.11
N ALA A 108 9.89 5.84 -2.93
CA ALA A 108 8.70 5.25 -2.31
C ALA A 108 7.66 6.31 -1.91
N ILE A 109 8.11 7.44 -1.34
CA ILE A 109 7.24 8.56 -0.97
C ILE A 109 6.61 9.17 -2.21
N ALA A 110 7.41 9.38 -3.27
CA ALA A 110 6.90 9.92 -4.53
C ALA A 110 5.83 9.02 -5.15
N ASN A 111 6.06 7.70 -5.18
CA ASN A 111 5.10 6.70 -5.63
C ASN A 111 3.80 6.73 -4.79
N ALA A 112 3.90 6.79 -3.46
CA ALA A 112 2.74 6.90 -2.56
C ALA A 112 1.94 8.20 -2.78
N LYS A 113 2.63 9.34 -3.01
CA LYS A 113 1.99 10.61 -3.36
C LYS A 113 1.22 10.49 -4.68
N MET A 114 1.76 9.83 -5.70
CA MET A 114 1.02 9.62 -6.95
C MET A 114 -0.22 8.73 -6.77
N ALA A 115 -0.14 7.70 -5.93
CA ALA A 115 -1.31 6.91 -5.55
C ALA A 115 -2.39 7.78 -4.89
N TYR A 116 -2.00 8.70 -4.00
CA TYR A 116 -2.94 9.62 -3.37
C TYR A 116 -3.54 10.64 -4.34
N GLN A 117 -2.76 11.18 -5.28
CA GLN A 117 -3.30 12.07 -6.32
C GLN A 117 -4.35 11.35 -7.18
N TRP A 118 -4.04 10.13 -7.61
CA TRP A 118 -5.02 9.34 -8.36
C TRP A 118 -6.26 9.02 -7.54
N TYR A 119 -6.12 8.70 -6.24
CA TYR A 119 -7.26 8.53 -5.34
C TYR A 119 -8.17 9.77 -5.32
N LEU A 120 -7.59 10.97 -5.17
CA LEU A 120 -8.34 12.22 -5.16
C LEU A 120 -9.12 12.44 -6.46
N ASP A 121 -8.52 12.11 -7.60
CA ASP A 121 -9.17 12.26 -8.90
C ASP A 121 -10.25 11.18 -9.13
N PHE A 122 -10.00 9.94 -8.71
CA PHE A 122 -10.99 8.88 -8.76
C PHE A 122 -12.24 9.23 -7.95
N LEU A 123 -12.07 9.82 -6.77
CA LEU A 123 -13.21 10.26 -5.95
C LEU A 123 -14.03 11.38 -6.60
N LYS A 124 -13.46 12.17 -7.52
CA LYS A 124 -14.19 13.21 -8.26
C LYS A 124 -14.94 12.66 -9.48
N SER A 125 -14.66 11.43 -9.89
CA SER A 125 -15.27 10.84 -11.08
C SER A 125 -16.79 10.66 -10.93
N ASP A 126 -17.53 10.81 -12.03
CA ASP A 126 -18.99 10.57 -12.06
C ASP A 126 -19.35 9.17 -11.54
N ARG A 127 -18.51 8.18 -11.87
CA ARG A 127 -18.66 6.81 -11.42
C ARG A 127 -18.62 6.70 -9.89
N TRP A 128 -17.62 7.33 -9.26
CA TRP A 128 -17.54 7.33 -7.80
C TRP A 128 -18.67 8.14 -7.16
N GLN A 129 -19.00 9.31 -7.72
CA GLN A 129 -20.08 10.15 -7.21
C GLN A 129 -21.44 9.45 -7.21
N ALA A 130 -21.71 8.62 -8.24
CA ALA A 130 -22.93 7.80 -8.30
C ALA A 130 -23.00 6.75 -7.16
N LEU A 131 -21.86 6.18 -6.75
CA LEU A 131 -21.77 5.27 -5.60
C LEU A 131 -21.86 6.02 -4.27
N ALA A 132 -21.19 7.15 -4.15
CA ALA A 132 -21.21 8.00 -2.96
C ALA A 132 -22.63 8.50 -2.64
N ALA A 133 -23.41 8.87 -3.67
CA ALA A 133 -24.82 9.24 -3.53
C ALA A 133 -25.70 8.10 -2.97
N LYS A 134 -25.23 6.85 -3.02
CA LYS A 134 -25.88 5.66 -2.44
C LYS A 134 -25.27 5.26 -1.09
N GLY A 135 -24.42 6.09 -0.50
CA GLY A 135 -23.81 5.90 0.82
C GLY A 135 -22.46 5.17 0.80
N ALA A 136 -21.84 4.94 -0.37
CA ALA A 136 -20.54 4.28 -0.44
C ALA A 136 -19.46 5.02 0.38
N GLN A 137 -18.66 4.28 1.13
CA GLN A 137 -17.47 4.81 1.80
C GLN A 137 -16.25 4.72 0.87
N PRO A 138 -15.38 5.75 0.78
CA PRO A 138 -14.12 5.64 0.04
C PRO A 138 -13.24 4.48 0.53
N GLN A 139 -12.62 3.75 -0.41
CA GLN A 139 -11.53 2.84 -0.07
C GLN A 139 -10.30 3.67 0.26
N ARG A 140 -10.02 3.82 1.55
CA ARG A 140 -8.90 4.64 2.04
C ARG A 140 -7.57 4.00 1.67
N LEU A 141 -6.61 4.80 1.23
CA LEU A 141 -5.22 4.36 1.14
C LEU A 141 -4.69 4.09 2.55
N LEU A 142 -4.00 2.97 2.70
CA LEU A 142 -3.37 2.57 3.95
C LEU A 142 -1.86 2.42 3.72
N TRP A 143 -1.04 3.25 4.36
CA TRP A 143 0.41 3.17 4.27
C TRP A 143 0.91 2.02 5.14
N ALA A 144 1.51 1.02 4.50
CA ALA A 144 2.03 -0.18 5.12
C ALA A 144 3.55 -0.26 4.97
N SER A 145 4.19 -1.02 5.86
CA SER A 145 5.66 -1.09 5.92
C SER A 145 6.27 0.30 6.01
N THR A 146 5.85 1.09 6.98
CA THR A 146 6.27 2.49 7.20
C THR A 146 7.36 2.63 8.26
N GLY A 147 7.90 1.51 8.76
CA GLY A 147 9.11 1.52 9.57
C GLY A 147 10.35 1.65 8.70
N VAL A 148 11.17 2.67 8.98
CA VAL A 148 12.42 2.96 8.29
C VAL A 148 13.41 1.79 8.35
N LYS A 149 14.13 1.58 7.25
CA LYS A 149 15.07 0.45 7.07
C LYS A 149 16.53 0.88 7.06
N ASP A 150 16.79 2.11 6.65
CA ASP A 150 18.12 2.71 6.62
C ASP A 150 18.26 3.69 7.81
N PRO A 151 19.21 3.47 8.74
CA PRO A 151 19.43 4.36 9.88
C PRO A 151 19.91 5.76 9.51
N ALA A 152 20.30 6.01 8.25
CA ALA A 152 20.62 7.35 7.76
C ALA A 152 19.38 8.27 7.66
N TYR A 153 18.17 7.70 7.66
CA TYR A 153 16.93 8.44 7.61
C TYR A 153 16.33 8.63 9.01
N PRO A 154 15.63 9.75 9.29
CA PRO A 154 14.83 9.89 10.51
C PRO A 154 13.85 8.71 10.61
N ASP A 155 13.75 8.08 11.78
CA ASP A 155 12.92 6.87 11.97
C ASP A 155 11.40 7.14 11.88
N THR A 156 11.01 8.41 11.85
CA THR A 156 9.65 8.92 11.58
C THR A 156 9.37 9.25 10.11
N LEU A 157 10.36 9.18 9.20
CA LEU A 157 10.29 9.67 7.81
C LEU A 157 8.98 9.36 7.09
N TYR A 158 8.61 8.08 7.00
CA TYR A 158 7.41 7.69 6.25
C TYR A 158 6.10 8.06 6.93
N ILE A 159 6.11 8.26 8.25
CA ILE A 159 4.93 8.76 8.95
C ILE A 159 4.78 10.25 8.67
N ASP A 160 5.83 11.03 8.94
CA ASP A 160 5.83 12.49 8.78
C ASP A 160 5.45 12.92 7.36
N THR A 161 5.89 12.18 6.34
CA THR A 161 5.71 12.56 4.94
C THR A 161 4.39 12.11 4.29
N LEU A 162 3.64 11.17 4.90
CA LEU A 162 2.46 10.55 4.27
C LEU A 162 1.13 10.86 4.99
N ILE A 163 1.09 11.92 5.80
CA ILE A 163 -0.13 12.33 6.50
C ILE A 163 -1.08 13.03 5.51
N GLY A 164 -2.32 12.56 5.47
CA GLY A 164 -3.35 13.10 4.59
C GLY A 164 -4.75 12.69 4.97
N LYS A 165 -5.74 13.47 4.51
CA LYS A 165 -7.16 13.19 4.74
C LYS A 165 -7.56 11.83 4.17
N ASP A 166 -8.39 11.11 4.91
CA ASP A 166 -8.94 9.80 4.51
C ASP A 166 -7.87 8.75 4.18
N THR A 167 -6.75 8.80 4.90
CA THR A 167 -5.70 7.77 4.86
C THR A 167 -5.58 7.06 6.21
N VAL A 168 -4.91 5.91 6.19
CA VAL A 168 -4.54 5.15 7.38
C VAL A 168 -3.04 4.88 7.31
N ASN A 169 -2.35 4.85 8.45
CA ASN A 169 -0.98 4.34 8.52
C ASN A 169 -0.96 3.16 9.50
N THR A 170 -0.47 2.00 9.07
CA THR A 170 -0.30 0.84 9.97
C THR A 170 1.15 0.78 10.44
N MET A 171 1.34 1.09 11.71
CA MET A 171 2.66 1.32 12.29
C MET A 171 3.06 0.14 13.18
N PRO A 172 4.31 -0.37 13.07
CA PRO A 172 4.89 -1.18 14.12
C PRO A 172 4.97 -0.38 15.44
N PRO A 173 4.90 -1.02 16.61
CA PRO A 173 4.97 -0.33 17.90
C PRO A 173 6.15 0.63 18.04
N LYS A 174 7.35 0.22 17.60
CA LYS A 174 8.56 1.07 17.63
C LYS A 174 8.39 2.37 16.83
N THR A 175 7.77 2.31 15.64
CA THR A 175 7.55 3.49 14.79
C THR A 175 6.48 4.41 15.39
N MET A 176 5.45 3.83 16.03
CA MET A 176 4.46 4.58 16.77
C MET A 176 5.08 5.31 17.97
N ASP A 177 5.97 4.66 18.71
CA ASP A 177 6.67 5.26 19.85
C ASP A 177 7.59 6.40 19.40
N ALA A 178 8.35 6.23 18.31
CA ALA A 178 9.20 7.29 17.75
C ALA A 178 8.38 8.50 17.28
N PHE A 179 7.30 8.28 16.53
CA PHE A 179 6.42 9.37 16.09
C PHE A 179 5.76 10.11 17.27
N ARG A 180 5.40 9.39 18.34
CA ARG A 180 4.87 10.03 19.55
C ARG A 180 5.90 10.91 20.27
N ASP A 181 7.17 10.52 20.23
CA ASP A 181 8.25 11.25 20.89
C ASP A 181 8.65 12.51 20.12
N HIS A 182 8.87 12.39 18.81
CA HIS A 182 9.45 13.46 17.99
C HIS A 182 8.93 13.54 16.54
N GLY A 183 7.75 12.96 16.26
CA GLY A 183 7.10 13.08 14.95
C GLY A 183 6.51 14.47 14.70
N THR A 184 6.22 14.76 13.42
CA THR A 184 5.59 16.01 12.99
C THR A 184 4.22 15.74 12.39
N ALA A 185 3.16 16.20 13.05
CA ALA A 185 1.79 16.08 12.55
C ALA A 185 1.42 17.30 11.68
N ALA A 186 1.51 17.15 10.36
CA ALA A 186 1.08 18.13 9.36
C ALA A 186 0.47 17.42 8.15
N GLU A 187 -0.38 18.08 7.37
CA GLU A 187 -0.81 17.52 6.09
C GLU A 187 0.34 17.62 5.06
N THR A 188 0.89 16.48 4.66
CA THR A 188 2.12 16.43 3.84
C THR A 188 1.97 15.62 2.56
N ILE A 189 0.97 14.75 2.46
CA ILE A 189 0.76 13.93 1.27
C ILE A 189 0.44 14.77 0.02
N THR A 190 -0.16 15.96 0.22
CA THR A 190 -0.53 16.92 -0.83
C THR A 190 0.54 17.99 -1.07
N ALA A 191 1.59 18.06 -0.25
CA ALA A 191 2.69 18.99 -0.44
C ALA A 191 3.65 18.50 -1.54
N ASP A 192 4.29 19.42 -2.27
CA ASP A 192 5.38 19.16 -3.23
C ASP A 192 5.10 18.02 -4.23
N VAL A 193 3.86 17.94 -4.72
CA VAL A 193 3.44 16.88 -5.66
C VAL A 193 4.25 16.93 -6.96
N ASP A 194 4.61 18.11 -7.44
CA ASP A 194 5.42 18.25 -8.65
C ASP A 194 6.86 17.77 -8.43
N GLN A 195 7.41 17.93 -7.22
CA GLN A 195 8.69 17.34 -6.86
C GLN A 195 8.60 15.81 -6.85
N ALA A 196 7.50 15.23 -6.37
CA ALA A 196 7.28 13.78 -6.43
C ALA A 196 7.23 13.27 -7.87
N LYS A 197 6.54 13.97 -8.78
CA LYS A 197 6.56 13.65 -10.22
C LYS A 197 7.97 13.71 -10.79
N HIS A 198 8.73 14.76 -10.44
CA HIS A 198 10.12 14.91 -10.89
C HIS A 198 11.01 13.77 -10.39
N VAL A 199 10.89 13.35 -9.12
CA VAL A 199 11.65 12.21 -8.57
C VAL A 199 11.36 10.93 -9.35
N LEU A 200 10.09 10.65 -9.68
CA LEU A 200 9.74 9.44 -10.45
C LEU A 200 10.28 9.51 -11.89
N ALA A 201 10.15 10.65 -12.55
CA ALA A 201 10.69 10.86 -13.89
C ALA A 201 12.22 10.76 -13.91
N GLU A 202 12.88 11.28 -12.87
CA GLU A 202 14.34 11.23 -12.75
C GLU A 202 14.82 9.80 -12.44
N ALA A 203 14.11 9.06 -11.58
CA ALA A 203 14.39 7.65 -11.34
C ALA A 203 14.28 6.83 -12.63
N GLU A 204 13.24 7.08 -13.45
CA GLU A 204 13.09 6.46 -14.76
C GLU A 204 14.22 6.84 -15.73
N ARG A 205 14.58 8.13 -15.82
CA ARG A 205 15.70 8.62 -16.66
C ARG A 205 17.02 7.97 -16.27
N LEU A 206 17.24 7.77 -14.97
CA LEU A 206 18.42 7.11 -14.42
C LEU A 206 18.40 5.59 -14.61
N GLY A 207 17.31 5.00 -15.09
CA GLY A 207 17.17 3.56 -15.30
C GLY A 207 16.92 2.77 -14.01
N LEU A 208 16.39 3.41 -12.96
CA LEU A 208 15.94 2.73 -11.74
C LEU A 208 14.58 2.07 -12.02
N ASP A 209 14.59 0.77 -12.33
CA ASP A 209 13.40 0.01 -12.73
C ASP A 209 12.38 -0.18 -11.60
N LEU A 210 11.59 0.85 -11.32
CA LEU A 210 10.54 0.82 -10.30
C LEU A 210 9.47 -0.24 -10.62
N ASN A 211 9.15 -0.46 -11.89
CA ASN A 211 8.16 -1.46 -12.31
C ASN A 211 8.65 -2.88 -12.01
N GLY A 212 9.89 -3.20 -12.36
CA GLY A 212 10.51 -4.48 -12.03
C GLY A 212 10.68 -4.67 -10.52
N VAL A 213 11.10 -3.63 -9.79
CA VAL A 213 11.21 -3.66 -8.33
C VAL A 213 9.86 -3.94 -7.68
N THR A 214 8.81 -3.21 -8.05
CA THR A 214 7.47 -3.41 -7.47
C THR A 214 6.88 -4.78 -7.82
N GLY A 215 7.09 -5.27 -9.05
CA GLY A 215 6.72 -6.62 -9.47
C GLY A 215 7.43 -7.71 -8.66
N LYS A 216 8.75 -7.57 -8.44
CA LYS A 216 9.54 -8.47 -7.61
C LYS A 216 9.06 -8.45 -6.15
N LEU A 217 8.80 -7.28 -5.59
CA LEU A 217 8.31 -7.13 -4.21
C LEU A 217 6.93 -7.78 -3.99
N VAL A 218 6.05 -7.81 -5.00
CA VAL A 218 4.80 -8.58 -4.94
C VAL A 218 5.10 -10.08 -4.84
N GLN A 219 5.97 -10.62 -5.69
CA GLN A 219 6.32 -12.04 -5.70
C GLN A 219 6.97 -12.48 -4.38
N GLU A 220 7.96 -11.73 -3.92
CA GLU A 220 8.63 -11.95 -2.63
C GLU A 220 7.65 -11.82 -1.47
N GLY A 221 6.74 -10.84 -1.52
CA GLY A 221 5.68 -10.64 -0.55
C GLY A 221 4.77 -11.86 -0.42
N VAL A 222 4.28 -12.38 -1.54
CA VAL A 222 3.44 -13.60 -1.57
C VAL A 222 4.21 -14.80 -1.04
N ALA A 223 5.44 -15.03 -1.51
CA ALA A 223 6.28 -16.14 -1.07
C ALA A 223 6.55 -16.08 0.45
N SER A 224 6.81 -14.88 0.99
CA SER A 224 7.04 -14.69 2.42
C SER A 224 5.79 -14.99 3.26
N PHE A 225 4.59 -14.69 2.75
CA PHE A 225 3.34 -14.98 3.43
C PHE A 225 3.03 -16.49 3.42
N VAL A 226 3.26 -17.17 2.29
CA VAL A 226 3.13 -18.64 2.21
C VAL A 226 4.07 -19.31 3.19
N LYS A 227 5.36 -18.94 3.17
CA LYS A 227 6.34 -19.51 4.10
C LYS A 227 5.96 -19.28 5.57
N ALA A 228 5.56 -18.07 5.93
CA ALA A 228 5.15 -17.76 7.30
C ALA A 228 3.92 -18.57 7.74
N PHE A 229 3.02 -18.88 6.82
CA PHE A 229 1.86 -19.72 7.08
C PHE A 229 2.24 -21.20 7.24
N ASP A 230 3.13 -21.73 6.39
CA ASP A 230 3.65 -23.10 6.52
C ASP A 230 4.42 -23.29 7.85
N ASP A 231 5.24 -22.29 8.23
CA ASP A 231 5.95 -22.28 9.51
C ASP A 231 4.96 -22.31 10.70
N LEU A 232 3.86 -21.55 10.61
CA LEU A 232 2.78 -21.55 11.61
C LEU A 232 2.10 -22.92 11.71
N LEU A 233 1.73 -23.52 10.58
CA LEU A 233 1.11 -24.85 10.55
C LEU A 233 2.05 -25.91 11.11
N GLY A 234 3.33 -25.86 10.77
CA GLY A 234 4.35 -26.75 11.32
C GLY A 234 4.50 -26.59 12.85
N ALA A 235 4.41 -25.37 13.36
CA ALA A 235 4.43 -25.12 14.81
C ALA A 235 3.19 -25.66 15.53
N ILE A 236 2.01 -25.60 14.88
CA ILE A 236 0.77 -26.19 15.41
C ILE A 236 0.87 -27.72 15.41
N ALA A 237 1.31 -28.33 14.31
CA ALA A 237 1.47 -29.79 14.20
C ALA A 237 2.41 -30.35 15.28
N LYS A 238 3.51 -29.65 15.60
CA LYS A 238 4.43 -30.04 16.68
C LYS A 238 3.81 -29.98 18.09
N LYS A 239 2.75 -29.21 18.28
CA LYS A 239 2.04 -29.03 19.56
C LYS A 239 0.78 -29.88 19.66
N GLN A 240 0.29 -30.43 18.55
CA GLN A 240 -0.79 -31.39 18.61
C GLN A 240 -0.24 -32.68 19.25
N PRO A 241 -0.86 -33.17 20.34
CA PRO A 241 -0.49 -34.48 20.86
C PRO A 241 -0.70 -35.50 19.74
N ALA A 242 0.25 -36.43 19.57
CA ALA A 242 0.00 -37.62 18.78
C ALA A 242 -1.28 -38.25 19.36
N GLU A 243 -2.26 -38.55 18.51
CA GLU A 243 -3.50 -39.21 18.92
C GLU A 243 -3.16 -40.37 19.87
N ALA A 244 -3.77 -40.35 21.05
CA ALA A 244 -3.66 -41.40 22.07
C ALA A 244 -4.66 -42.53 21.78
#